data_AF-A0A5M9JRK5-F1
#
_entry.id   AF-A0A5M9JRK5-F1
#
_cell.length_a   1.000
_cell.length_b   1.000
_cell.length_c   1.000
_cell.angle_alpha   90.00
_cell.angle_beta   90.00
_cell.angle_gamma   90.00
#
_symmetry.space_group_name_H-M   'P 1'
#
loop_
_entity.id
_entity.type
_entity.pdbx_description
1 polymer ?
#
loop_
_entity_poly.entity_id
_entity_poly.type
_entity_poly.pdbx_seq_one_letter_code
_entity_poly.pdbx_strand_id
1 'polypeptide(L)'
;MYIPVMALVTYILLSTLLAGLRGAFQPELLGSTAGWAFFIVFIEILGLKLGCYLLSISNESQLLDLVAYSGYKFVGVIATLVVSEIINGGKGTGGWIGWTVFSYTFLANALFLLRSLKYVLLPENTTDERGTMQTVARSQKSRRTQFLFIYSYPVQLIFMWGLTRA
;
A
#
# COMPACT_ATOMS: atom_id res chain seq x y z
N MET A 1 -14.34 3.92 -2.79
CA MET A 1 -12.93 4.28 -2.50
C MET A 1 -12.75 5.80 -2.36
N TYR A 2 -13.37 6.43 -1.37
CA TYR A 2 -13.18 7.89 -1.20
C TYR A 2 -11.81 8.22 -0.60
N ILE A 3 -11.45 7.53 0.49
CA ILE A 3 -10.23 7.80 1.26
C ILE A 3 -8.94 7.61 0.42
N PRO A 4 -8.76 6.52 -0.35
CA PRO A 4 -7.57 6.33 -1.17
C PRO A 4 -7.35 7.43 -2.23
N VAL A 5 -8.42 7.84 -2.90
CA VAL A 5 -8.34 8.86 -3.97
C VAL A 5 -7.99 10.21 -3.37
N MET A 6 -8.66 10.60 -2.28
CA MET A 6 -8.35 11.84 -1.58
C MET A 6 -6.92 11.86 -1.03
N ALA A 7 -6.44 10.72 -0.49
CA ALA A 7 -5.07 10.61 0.01
C ALA A 7 -4.03 10.72 -1.12
N LEU A 8 -4.30 10.14 -2.30
CA LEU A 8 -3.43 10.29 -3.47
C LEU A 8 -3.31 11.75 -3.92
N VAL A 9 -4.45 12.46 -4.05
CA VAL A 9 -4.44 13.88 -4.43
C VAL A 9 -3.72 14.72 -3.38
N THR A 10 -3.99 14.46 -2.10
CA THR A 10 -3.34 15.16 -0.99
C THR A 10 -1.83 14.93 -1.01
N TYR A 11 -1.36 13.71 -1.28
CA TYR A 11 0.06 13.40 -1.40
C TYR A 11 0.73 14.24 -2.50
N ILE A 12 0.13 14.32 -3.68
CA ILE A 12 0.68 15.08 -4.82
C ILE A 12 0.78 16.58 -4.47
N LEU A 13 -0.31 17.15 -3.96
CA LEU A 13 -0.36 18.58 -3.62
C LEU A 13 0.57 18.91 -2.45
N LEU A 14 0.61 18.06 -1.43
CA LEU A 14 1.45 18.27 -0.26
C LEU A 14 2.93 18.16 -0.61
N SER A 15 3.33 17.13 -1.35
CA SER A 15 4.75 16.94 -1.73
C SER A 15 5.29 18.16 -2.49
N THR A 16 4.51 18.65 -3.46
CA THR A 16 4.87 19.85 -4.24
C THR A 16 4.80 21.14 -3.43
N LEU A 17 3.84 21.26 -2.52
CA LEU A 17 3.76 22.39 -1.58
C LEU A 17 5.00 22.42 -0.68
N LEU A 18 5.41 21.27 -0.12
CA LEU A 18 6.61 21.18 0.72
C LEU A 18 7.87 21.58 -0.05
N ALA A 19 8.02 21.12 -1.30
CA ALA A 19 9.11 21.57 -2.18
C ALA A 19 9.05 23.09 -2.42
N GLY A 20 7.86 23.65 -2.62
CA GLY A 20 7.68 25.08 -2.83
C GLY A 20 7.98 25.94 -1.59
N LEU A 21 7.62 25.46 -0.40
CA LEU A 21 7.95 26.11 0.87
C LEU A 21 9.47 26.20 1.11
N ARG A 22 10.25 25.29 0.52
CA ARG A 22 11.72 25.33 0.55
C ARG A 22 12.33 26.22 -0.54
N GLY A 23 11.51 26.91 -1.34
CA GLY A 23 11.97 27.73 -2.46
C GLY A 23 12.35 26.93 -3.71
N ALA A 24 12.06 25.63 -3.76
CA ALA A 24 12.35 24.76 -4.90
C ALA A 24 11.10 24.47 -5.76
N PHE A 25 10.14 25.40 -5.79
CA PHE A 25 8.93 25.21 -6.59
C PHE A 25 9.26 25.21 -8.08
N GLN A 26 8.89 24.13 -8.75
CA GLN A 26 8.91 23.99 -10.19
C GLN A 26 7.55 23.41 -10.61
N PRO A 27 6.83 24.02 -11.56
CA PRO A 27 5.52 23.52 -11.98
C PRO A 27 5.59 22.09 -12.53
N GLU A 28 6.75 21.67 -13.05
CA GLU A 28 7.02 20.32 -13.53
C GLU A 28 6.99 19.27 -12.40
N LEU A 29 7.27 19.66 -11.15
CA LEU A 29 7.25 18.74 -10.00
C LEU A 29 5.85 18.16 -9.74
N LEU A 30 4.80 18.94 -9.98
CA LEU A 30 3.43 18.44 -9.83
C LEU A 30 3.14 17.33 -10.84
N GLY A 31 3.53 17.55 -12.09
CA GLY A 31 3.40 16.53 -13.14
C GLY A 31 4.26 15.30 -12.86
N SER A 32 5.51 15.48 -12.43
CA SER A 32 6.42 14.37 -12.17
C SER A 32 6.01 13.54 -10.95
N THR A 33 5.67 14.17 -9.81
CA THR A 33 5.17 13.48 -8.61
C THR A 33 3.85 12.77 -8.90
N ALA A 34 2.93 13.40 -9.62
CA ALA A 34 1.69 12.76 -10.04
C ALA A 34 1.95 11.55 -10.94
N GLY A 35 2.79 11.70 -11.96
CA GLY A 35 3.17 10.62 -12.88
C GLY A 35 3.80 9.44 -12.14
N TRP A 36 4.69 9.69 -11.19
CA TRP A 36 5.30 8.66 -10.35
C TRP A 36 4.28 7.95 -9.44
N ALA A 37 3.38 8.70 -8.80
CA ALA A 37 2.32 8.13 -7.98
C ALA A 37 1.38 7.24 -8.81
N PHE A 38 0.96 7.72 -9.99
CA PHE A 38 0.15 6.94 -10.92
C PHE A 38 0.89 5.71 -11.42
N PHE A 39 2.18 5.81 -11.73
CA PHE A 39 2.99 4.66 -12.13
C PHE A 39 3.01 3.58 -11.05
N ILE A 40 3.27 3.95 -9.78
CA ILE A 40 3.26 3.01 -8.65
C ILE A 40 1.89 2.35 -8.48
N VAL A 41 0.80 3.13 -8.53
CA VAL A 41 -0.57 2.60 -8.41
C VAL A 41 -0.91 1.67 -9.57
N PHE A 42 -0.50 2.03 -10.79
CA PHE A 42 -0.73 1.23 -11.97
C PHE A 42 -0.01 -0.12 -11.89
N ILE A 43 1.28 -0.12 -11.54
CA ILE A 43 2.07 -1.34 -11.33
C ILE A 43 1.47 -2.19 -10.20
N GLU A 44 0.97 -1.56 -9.13
CA GLU A 44 0.30 -2.27 -8.04
C GLU A 44 -0.98 -2.98 -8.50
N ILE A 45 -1.85 -2.30 -9.25
CA ILE A 45 -3.09 -2.88 -9.79
C ILE A 45 -2.76 -4.06 -10.72
N LEU A 46 -1.73 -3.94 -11.57
CA LEU A 46 -1.28 -5.04 -12.43
C LEU A 46 -0.77 -6.23 -11.63
N GLY A 47 0.07 -5.98 -10.61
CA GLY A 47 0.57 -7.03 -9.72
C GLY A 47 -0.54 -7.75 -8.96
N LEU A 48 -1.54 -7.01 -8.50
CA LEU A 48 -2.72 -7.56 -7.83
C LEU A 48 -3.58 -8.39 -8.78
N LYS A 49 -3.82 -7.91 -10.00
CA LYS A 49 -4.52 -8.66 -11.06
C LYS A 49 -3.81 -9.98 -11.37
N LEU A 50 -2.50 -9.92 -11.55
CA LEU A 50 -1.68 -11.09 -11.84
C LEU A 50 -1.69 -12.08 -10.66
N GLY A 51 -1.59 -11.59 -9.43
CA GLY A 51 -1.71 -12.40 -8.22
C GLY A 51 -3.07 -13.10 -8.13
N CYS A 52 -4.17 -12.36 -8.29
CA CYS A 52 -5.52 -12.93 -8.27
C CYS A 52 -5.72 -13.96 -9.38
N TYR A 53 -5.18 -13.71 -10.57
CA TYR A 53 -5.20 -14.65 -11.70
C TYR A 53 -4.45 -15.95 -11.36
N LEU A 54 -3.21 -15.87 -10.85
CA LEU A 54 -2.40 -17.04 -10.47
C LEU A 54 -3.03 -17.87 -9.34
N LEU A 55 -3.78 -17.22 -8.45
CA LEU A 55 -4.47 -17.89 -7.33
C LEU A 55 -5.90 -18.32 -7.67
N SER A 56 -6.33 -18.13 -8.92
CA SER A 56 -7.67 -18.44 -9.42
C SER A 56 -8.77 -17.83 -8.53
N ILE A 57 -8.58 -16.55 -8.17
CA ILE A 57 -9.54 -15.76 -7.42
C ILE A 57 -10.33 -14.94 -8.45
N SER A 58 -11.54 -15.39 -8.77
CA SER A 58 -12.38 -14.83 -9.84
C SER A 58 -13.41 -13.79 -9.35
N ASN A 59 -13.35 -13.36 -8.09
CA ASN A 59 -14.27 -12.35 -7.56
C ASN A 59 -13.75 -10.93 -7.82
N GLU A 60 -14.41 -10.19 -8.71
CA GLU A 60 -14.07 -8.80 -9.01
C GLU A 60 -14.23 -7.87 -7.79
N SER A 61 -15.25 -8.10 -6.96
CA SER A 61 -15.46 -7.33 -5.72
C SER A 61 -14.25 -7.38 -4.80
N GLN A 62 -13.61 -8.54 -4.70
CA GLN A 62 -12.46 -8.75 -3.84
C GLN A 62 -11.20 -8.05 -4.37
N LEU A 63 -11.04 -7.97 -5.69
CA LEU A 63 -9.97 -7.19 -6.31
C LEU A 63 -10.17 -5.70 -6.01
N LEU A 64 -11.41 -5.21 -6.13
CA LEU A 64 -11.73 -3.82 -5.80
C LEU A 64 -11.44 -3.52 -4.33
N ASP A 65 -11.80 -4.40 -3.40
CA ASP A 65 -11.46 -4.24 -1.98
C ASP A 65 -9.94 -4.21 -1.76
N LEU A 66 -9.20 -5.07 -2.47
CA LEU A 66 -7.75 -5.15 -2.38
C LEU A 66 -7.06 -3.85 -2.82
N VAL A 67 -7.52 -3.27 -3.92
CA VAL A 67 -7.06 -1.97 -4.43
C VAL A 67 -7.51 -0.83 -3.49
N ALA A 68 -8.70 -0.92 -2.88
CA ALA A 68 -9.16 0.08 -1.93
C ALA A 68 -8.27 0.11 -0.70
N TYR A 69 -7.98 -1.05 -0.12
CA TYR A 69 -7.16 -1.15 1.07
C TYR A 69 -5.70 -0.80 0.78
N SER A 70 -5.15 -1.16 -0.39
CA SER A 70 -3.75 -0.83 -0.72
C SER A 70 -3.50 0.68 -0.82
N GLY A 71 -4.49 1.43 -1.28
CA GLY A 71 -4.40 2.88 -1.38
C GLY A 71 -4.32 3.61 -0.04
N TYR A 72 -4.54 2.96 1.11
CA TYR A 72 -4.33 3.60 2.42
C TYR A 72 -2.86 3.92 2.70
N LYS A 73 -1.93 3.34 1.94
CA LYS A 73 -0.49 3.62 2.05
C LYS A 73 -0.15 5.11 1.93
N PHE A 74 -0.92 5.87 1.13
CA PHE A 74 -0.71 7.31 0.95
C PHE A 74 -0.87 8.09 2.26
N VAL A 75 -1.75 7.65 3.16
CA VAL A 75 -1.93 8.29 4.48
C VAL A 75 -0.64 8.18 5.31
N GLY A 76 -0.03 6.99 5.34
CA GLY A 76 1.24 6.77 6.04
C GLY A 76 2.41 7.55 5.42
N VAL A 77 2.45 7.62 4.09
CA VAL A 77 3.46 8.41 3.37
C VAL A 77 3.30 9.91 3.67
N ILE A 78 2.08 10.45 3.62
CA ILE A 78 1.78 11.85 3.97
C ILE A 78 2.25 12.16 5.39
N ALA A 79 1.89 11.33 6.37
CA ALA A 79 2.31 11.53 7.75
C ALA A 79 3.85 11.55 7.88
N THR A 80 4.52 10.64 7.17
CA THR A 80 6.00 10.59 7.14
C THR A 80 6.60 11.86 6.55
N LEU A 81 6.04 12.38 5.45
CA LEU A 81 6.50 13.61 4.81
C LEU A 81 6.33 14.82 5.73
N VAL A 82 5.14 15.01 6.32
CA VAL A 82 4.87 16.14 7.23
C VAL A 82 5.80 16.12 8.44
N VAL A 83 5.92 14.97 9.11
CA VAL A 83 6.75 14.88 10.32
C VAL A 83 8.23 15.05 9.98
N SER A 84 8.69 14.49 8.86
CA SER A 84 10.05 14.73 8.40
C SER A 84 10.29 16.18 7.98
N GLU A 85 9.29 16.88 7.46
CA GLU A 85 9.43 18.30 7.11
C GLU A 85 9.77 19.11 8.35
N ILE A 86 8.91 18.97 9.38
CA ILE A 86 8.96 19.75 10.61
C ILE A 86 10.27 19.49 11.36
N ILE A 87 10.75 18.24 11.38
CA ILE A 87 11.85 17.82 12.26
C ILE A 87 13.20 17.77 11.52
N ASN A 88 13.25 17.28 10.28
CA ASN A 88 14.50 17.06 9.54
C ASN A 88 14.74 18.07 8.41
N GLY A 89 13.95 19.16 8.34
CA GLY A 89 14.03 20.14 7.26
C GLY A 89 13.76 19.52 5.89
N GLY A 90 12.90 18.49 5.86
CA GLY A 90 12.40 17.96 4.60
C GLY A 90 13.26 16.91 3.89
N LYS A 91 14.21 16.31 4.60
CA LYS A 91 15.00 15.18 4.08
C LYS A 91 14.24 13.85 3.94
N GLY A 92 12.91 13.85 4.06
CA GLY A 92 12.07 12.63 3.98
C GLY A 92 12.57 11.52 4.94
N THR A 93 12.95 10.37 4.39
CA THR A 93 13.55 9.27 5.19
C THR A 93 15.02 9.50 5.58
N GLY A 94 15.58 10.71 5.39
CA GLY A 94 16.99 11.06 5.59
C GLY A 94 17.43 11.36 7.02
N GLY A 95 16.68 10.92 8.04
CA GLY A 95 17.03 11.08 9.46
C GLY A 95 16.41 10.00 10.33
N TRP A 96 16.92 9.85 11.56
CA TRP A 96 16.45 8.82 12.51
C TRP A 96 14.95 8.91 12.78
N ILE A 97 14.44 10.14 12.92
CA ILE A 97 13.00 10.38 13.11
C ILE A 97 12.19 9.99 11.86
N GLY A 98 12.66 10.37 10.66
CA GLY A 98 11.97 10.04 9.41
C GLY A 98 11.88 8.53 9.19
N TRP A 99 12.96 7.81 9.49
CA TRP A 99 13.00 6.34 9.44
C TRP A 99 12.09 5.69 10.48
N THR A 100 12.00 6.26 11.70
CA THR A 100 11.14 5.74 12.76
C THR A 100 9.66 5.90 12.40
N VAL A 101 9.26 7.09 11.93
CA VAL A 101 7.88 7.38 11.52
C VAL A 101 7.50 6.57 10.28
N PHE A 102 8.40 6.49 9.30
CA PHE A 102 8.21 5.64 8.12
C PHE A 102 8.00 4.19 8.52
N SER A 103 8.86 3.65 9.39
CA SER A 103 8.77 2.26 9.85
C SER A 103 7.46 2.00 10.59
N TYR A 104 7.05 2.92 11.47
CA TYR A 104 5.79 2.82 12.19
C TYR A 104 4.58 2.83 11.24
N THR A 105 4.51 3.79 10.32
CA THR A 105 3.39 3.93 9.39
C THR A 105 3.34 2.78 8.38
N PHE A 106 4.51 2.32 7.91
CA PHE A 106 4.62 1.14 7.06
C PHE A 106 4.13 -0.12 7.80
N LEU A 107 4.61 -0.39 9.02
CA LEU A 107 4.15 -1.55 9.80
C LEU A 107 2.64 -1.48 10.06
N ALA A 108 2.12 -0.29 10.42
CA ALA A 108 0.69 -0.10 10.63
C ALA A 108 -0.13 -0.40 9.36
N ASN A 109 0.32 0.08 8.20
CA ASN A 109 -0.33 -0.19 6.91
C ASN A 109 -0.23 -1.67 6.51
N ALA A 110 0.93 -2.30 6.69
CA ALA A 110 1.14 -3.72 6.39
C ALA A 110 0.25 -4.62 7.27
N LEU A 111 0.19 -4.35 8.58
CA LEU A 111 -0.67 -5.07 9.53
C LEU A 111 -2.16 -4.85 9.22
N PHE A 112 -2.54 -3.61 8.91
CA PHE A 112 -3.90 -3.27 8.50
C PHE A 112 -4.31 -4.04 7.24
N LEU A 113 -3.45 -4.05 6.22
CA LEU A 113 -3.68 -4.80 4.98
C LEU A 113 -3.80 -6.29 5.24
N LEU A 114 -2.84 -6.87 5.97
CA LEU A 114 -2.85 -8.30 6.27
C LEU A 114 -4.12 -8.70 7.02
N ARG A 115 -4.52 -7.93 8.04
CA ARG A 115 -5.73 -8.21 8.82
C ARG A 115 -6.97 -8.06 7.96
N SER A 116 -7.16 -6.92 7.30
CA SER A 116 -8.37 -6.62 6.54
C SER A 116 -8.56 -7.59 5.38
N LEU A 117 -7.49 -7.95 4.69
CA LEU A 117 -7.55 -8.80 3.51
C LEU A 117 -7.58 -10.30 3.84
N LYS A 118 -7.04 -10.72 4.98
CA LYS A 118 -7.21 -12.09 5.47
C LYS A 118 -8.70 -12.42 5.59
N TYR A 119 -9.52 -11.51 6.12
CA TYR A 119 -10.97 -11.70 6.23
C TYR A 119 -11.67 -11.76 4.87
N VAL A 120 -11.18 -11.01 3.87
CA VAL A 120 -11.78 -11.00 2.52
C VAL A 120 -11.35 -12.25 1.71
N LEU A 121 -10.09 -12.70 1.83
CA LEU A 121 -9.50 -13.83 1.08
C LEU A 121 -9.76 -15.21 1.66
N LEU A 122 -10.14 -15.27 2.94
CA LEU A 122 -10.42 -16.49 3.67
C LEU A 122 -11.71 -16.34 4.48
N PRO A 123 -12.90 -16.41 3.85
CA PRO A 123 -14.13 -16.63 4.59
C PRO A 123 -13.97 -17.92 5.38
N GLU A 124 -14.05 -17.86 6.71
CA GLU A 124 -14.10 -19.06 7.53
C GLU A 124 -15.49 -19.68 7.34
N ASN A 125 -15.60 -20.64 6.43
CA ASN A 125 -16.77 -21.50 6.38
C ASN A 125 -16.76 -22.35 7.66
N THR A 126 -17.63 -22.04 8.61
CA THR A 126 -17.78 -22.75 9.90
C THR A 126 -18.39 -24.15 9.75
N THR A 127 -18.26 -24.78 8.58
CA THR A 127 -18.97 -26.02 8.21
C THR A 127 -18.02 -27.08 7.63
N ASP A 128 -16.81 -27.22 8.17
CA ASP A 128 -15.87 -28.29 7.80
C ASP A 128 -16.05 -29.54 8.69
N GLU A 129 -17.24 -30.15 8.62
CA GLU A 129 -17.47 -31.55 8.99
C GLU A 129 -17.42 -32.42 7.71
N ARG A 130 -16.24 -32.85 7.25
CA ARG A 130 -16.02 -34.09 6.44
C ARG A 130 -14.55 -34.26 6.01
N GLY A 131 -13.88 -35.23 6.64
CA GLY A 131 -12.43 -35.44 6.61
C GLY A 131 -11.82 -36.19 5.42
N THR A 132 -12.11 -35.85 4.17
CA THR A 132 -11.44 -36.50 3.01
C THR A 132 -10.89 -35.56 1.92
N MET A 133 -11.19 -34.25 1.93
CA MET A 133 -10.64 -33.24 0.98
C MET A 133 -9.67 -32.22 1.62
N GLN A 134 -9.16 -32.52 2.81
CA GLN A 134 -8.49 -31.53 3.67
C GLN A 134 -7.12 -31.06 3.16
N THR A 135 -6.39 -31.85 2.37
CA THR A 135 -5.01 -31.52 1.95
C THR A 135 -4.94 -30.49 0.84
N VAL A 136 -5.81 -30.58 -0.18
CA VAL A 136 -5.84 -29.64 -1.32
C VAL A 136 -6.35 -28.27 -0.89
N ALA A 137 -7.42 -28.22 -0.08
CA ALA A 137 -7.97 -26.98 0.47
C ALA A 137 -6.97 -26.23 1.37
N ARG A 138 -6.19 -26.97 2.19
CA ARG A 138 -5.17 -26.41 3.08
C ARG A 138 -3.97 -25.85 2.29
N SER A 139 -3.58 -26.51 1.19
CA SER A 139 -2.53 -26.03 0.28
C SER A 139 -2.90 -24.71 -0.41
N GLN A 140 -4.14 -24.59 -0.89
CA GLN A 140 -4.65 -23.37 -1.52
C GLN A 140 -4.77 -22.20 -0.53
N LYS A 141 -5.24 -22.48 0.70
CA LYS A 141 -5.27 -21.51 1.82
C LYS A 141 -3.87 -21.01 2.19
N SER A 142 -2.88 -21.90 2.22
CA SER A 142 -1.48 -21.53 2.47
C SER A 142 -0.93 -20.59 1.39
N ARG A 143 -1.16 -20.89 0.10
CA ARG A 143 -0.73 -20.03 -1.02
C ARG A 143 -1.37 -18.64 -0.98
N ARG A 144 -2.66 -18.54 -0.69
CA ARG A 144 -3.37 -17.25 -0.52
C ARG A 144 -2.79 -16.42 0.62
N THR A 145 -2.47 -17.07 1.73
CA THR A 145 -1.85 -16.42 2.89
C THR A 145 -0.43 -15.94 2.59
N GLN A 146 0.37 -16.74 1.86
CA GLN A 146 1.71 -16.36 1.43
C GLN A 146 1.68 -15.18 0.46
N PHE A 147 0.79 -15.20 -0.54
CA PHE A 147 0.59 -14.08 -1.46
C PHE A 147 0.25 -12.79 -0.70
N LEU A 148 -0.68 -12.88 0.25
CA LEU A 148 -1.06 -11.77 1.13
C LEU A 148 0.11 -11.20 1.93
N PHE A 149 0.94 -12.08 2.49
CA PHE A 149 2.09 -11.67 3.30
C PHE A 149 3.14 -10.96 2.44
N ILE A 150 3.46 -11.53 1.27
CA ILE A 150 4.40 -10.93 0.31
C ILE A 150 3.85 -9.59 -0.21
N TYR A 151 2.55 -9.52 -0.47
CA TYR A 151 1.95 -8.28 -0.92
C TYR A 151 1.98 -7.19 0.18
N SER A 152 1.54 -7.52 1.39
CA SER A 152 1.39 -6.55 2.49
C SER A 152 2.72 -6.06 3.07
N TYR A 153 3.78 -6.87 3.07
CA TYR A 153 5.07 -6.48 3.63
C TYR A 153 6.06 -5.99 2.55
N PRO A 154 6.74 -6.84 1.76
CA PRO A 154 7.80 -6.38 0.90
C PRO A 154 7.31 -5.49 -0.25
N VAL A 155 6.18 -5.81 -0.89
CA VAL A 155 5.67 -4.98 -2.01
C VAL A 155 5.24 -3.60 -1.51
N GLN A 156 4.48 -3.53 -0.41
CA GLN A 156 4.10 -2.24 0.18
C GLN A 156 5.31 -1.45 0.67
N LEU A 157 6.34 -2.09 1.22
CA LEU A 157 7.56 -1.42 1.65
C LEU A 157 8.23 -0.70 0.48
N ILE A 158 8.41 -1.40 -0.65
CA ILE A 158 9.05 -0.86 -1.85
C ILE A 158 8.24 0.33 -2.39
N PHE A 159 6.91 0.19 -2.49
CA PHE A 159 6.06 1.27 -2.99
C PHE A 159 6.00 2.47 -2.06
N MET A 160 5.81 2.27 -0.76
CA MET A 160 5.80 3.37 0.21
C MET A 160 7.15 4.08 0.25
N TRP A 161 8.25 3.34 0.24
CA TRP A 161 9.58 3.92 0.20
C TRP A 161 9.81 4.74 -1.08
N GLY A 162 9.41 4.20 -2.24
CA GLY A 162 9.47 4.91 -3.52
C GLY A 162 8.65 6.20 -3.54
N LEU A 163 7.49 6.24 -2.86
CA LEU A 163 6.68 7.45 -2.73
C LEU A 163 7.30 8.49 -1.78
N THR A 164 8.04 8.07 -0.76
CA THR A 164 8.74 9.03 0.14
C THR A 164 9.97 9.70 -0.49
N ARG A 165 10.39 9.24 -1.67
CA ARG A 165 11.63 9.67 -2.34
C ARG A 165 11.38 10.45 -3.64
N ALA A 166 10.14 10.55 -4.07
CA ALA A 166 9.72 11.30 -5.26
C ALA A 166 9.41 12.76 -4.92
#